data_AF-A0A4Y2KTQ8-F1
#
_entry.id   AF-A0A4Y2KTQ8-F1
#
_cell.length_a   1.000
_cell.length_b   1.000
_cell.length_c   1.000
_cell.angle_alpha   90.00
_cell.angle_beta   90.00
_cell.angle_gamma   90.00
#
_symmetry.space_group_name_H-M   'P 1'
#
loop_
_entity.id
_entity.type
_entity.pdbx_description
1 polymer ?
#
loop_
_entity_poly.entity_id
_entity_poly.type
_entity_poly.pdbx_seq_one_letter_code
_entity_poly.pdbx_strand_id
1 'polypeptide(L)'
;MLDLRAASKTKDELLKQGAYNVFIVDWTDYNGMPYEQAVANTRVIGAIIAKIVNFLVKQVGISPQSVHLIGHSLGAHIAGYAGERIRNLGRITGLDPAGPYFRGTDPVVRLDPTDAGFVDIIHTNAADSIFSGLGMTDAIGHMDFYPNGGSKQPGCANATGDEAPPANDPTAIFGKHKCDHMRANRYFMASVNPSCRFQSVYCNSYADFQSGKCRSSSNVSPMGMHAEKKPRLRPPAKFYLKTSAAPPYCLG
;
A
#
# COMPACT_ATOMS: atom_id res chain seq x y z
N MET A 1 8.22 -0.93 -11.54
CA MET A 1 7.35 -1.01 -12.74
C MET A 1 5.91 -0.79 -12.29
N LEU A 2 5.34 0.37 -12.64
CA LEU A 2 3.92 0.65 -12.46
C LEU A 2 3.07 -0.41 -13.18
N ASP A 3 1.99 -0.86 -12.53
CA ASP A 3 0.96 -1.66 -13.19
C ASP A 3 -0.28 -0.78 -13.44
N LEU A 4 -0.31 -0.12 -14.60
CA LEU A 4 -1.46 0.69 -15.03
C LEU A 4 -2.75 -0.15 -15.15
N ARG A 5 -2.64 -1.47 -15.37
CA ARG A 5 -3.82 -2.35 -15.38
C ARG A 5 -4.41 -2.48 -13.98
N ALA A 6 -3.58 -2.61 -12.95
CA ALA A 6 -4.04 -2.62 -11.56
C ALA A 6 -4.73 -1.30 -11.18
N ALA A 7 -4.12 -0.16 -11.52
CA ALA A 7 -4.73 1.15 -11.28
C ALA A 7 -6.09 1.32 -11.99
N SER A 8 -6.18 0.91 -13.27
CA SER A 8 -7.44 0.96 -14.02
C SER A 8 -8.53 0.07 -13.39
N LYS A 9 -8.20 -1.16 -12.99
CA LYS A 9 -9.17 -2.07 -12.38
C LYS A 9 -9.67 -1.55 -11.02
N THR A 10 -8.78 -0.99 -10.20
CA THR A 10 -9.17 -0.33 -8.93
C THR A 10 -10.09 0.86 -9.20
N LYS A 11 -9.79 1.69 -10.21
CA LYS A 11 -10.67 2.78 -10.65
C LYS A 11 -12.06 2.25 -11.05
N ASP A 12 -12.12 1.20 -11.87
CA ASP A 12 -13.40 0.61 -12.28
C ASP A 12 -14.19 0.07 -11.09
N GLU A 13 -13.53 -0.55 -10.10
CA GLU A 13 -14.20 -1.06 -8.91
C GLU A 13 -14.69 0.07 -7.99
N LEU A 14 -13.91 1.13 -7.81
CA LEU A 14 -14.33 2.32 -7.04
C LEU A 14 -15.60 2.94 -7.65
N LEU A 15 -15.64 3.10 -8.97
CA LEU A 15 -16.77 3.70 -9.67
C LEU A 15 -18.06 2.85 -9.61
N LYS A 16 -17.97 1.55 -9.30
CA LYS A 16 -19.16 0.73 -9.01
C LYS A 16 -19.75 1.01 -7.64
N GLN A 17 -18.93 1.44 -6.67
CA GLN A 17 -19.36 1.63 -5.28
C GLN A 17 -19.89 3.04 -5.00
N GLY A 18 -19.62 4.01 -5.86
CA GLY A 18 -20.09 5.38 -5.69
C GLY A 18 -19.50 6.38 -6.67
N ALA A 19 -19.90 7.64 -6.49
CA ALA A 19 -19.41 8.75 -7.29
C ALA A 19 -18.04 9.23 -6.75
N TYR A 20 -16.97 8.87 -7.46
CA TYR A 20 -15.61 9.30 -7.16
C TYR A 20 -15.00 10.06 -8.33
N ASN A 21 -14.18 11.06 -8.03
CA ASN A 21 -13.22 11.60 -8.99
C ASN A 21 -11.92 10.80 -8.86
N VAL A 22 -11.62 9.96 -9.86
CA VAL A 22 -10.45 9.07 -9.81
C VAL A 22 -9.39 9.54 -10.80
N PHE A 23 -8.24 9.96 -10.28
CA PHE A 23 -7.08 10.37 -11.07
C PHE A 23 -6.04 9.26 -11.06
N ILE A 24 -5.68 8.74 -12.24
CA ILE A 24 -4.57 7.80 -12.38
C ILE A 24 -3.31 8.61 -12.70
N VAL A 25 -2.30 8.51 -11.84
CA VAL A 25 -1.00 9.16 -12.05
C VAL A 25 -0.08 8.19 -12.76
N ASP A 26 0.04 8.37 -14.08
CA ASP A 26 1.02 7.66 -14.89
C ASP A 26 2.36 8.41 -14.86
N TRP A 27 3.39 7.74 -14.35
CA TRP A 27 4.78 8.22 -14.35
C TRP A 27 5.71 7.13 -14.91
N THR A 28 5.21 6.30 -15.83
CA THR A 28 5.93 5.13 -16.36
C THR A 28 7.25 5.50 -17.02
N ASP A 29 7.30 6.64 -17.71
CA ASP A 29 8.51 7.16 -18.35
C ASP A 29 9.65 7.48 -17.36
N TYR A 30 9.32 7.63 -16.07
CA TYR A 30 10.25 8.07 -15.02
C TYR A 30 10.51 7.01 -13.95
N ASN A 31 10.00 5.79 -14.12
CA ASN A 31 10.12 4.70 -13.14
C ASN A 31 11.08 3.57 -13.56
N GLY A 32 11.78 3.77 -14.69
CA GLY A 32 12.73 2.82 -15.27
C GLY A 32 14.09 2.79 -14.59
N MET A 33 15.04 2.08 -15.21
CA MET A 33 16.42 2.01 -14.73
C MET A 33 17.21 3.29 -15.07
N PRO A 34 18.22 3.67 -14.26
CA PRO A 34 18.66 3.00 -13.02
C PRO A 34 17.68 3.22 -11.85
N TYR A 35 17.55 2.23 -10.96
CA TYR A 35 16.53 2.23 -9.88
C TYR A 35 16.69 3.44 -8.94
N GLU A 36 17.93 3.87 -8.69
CA GLU A 36 18.30 5.06 -7.93
C GLU A 36 17.66 6.32 -8.52
N GLN A 37 17.62 6.42 -9.85
CA GLN A 37 16.98 7.54 -10.52
C GLN A 37 15.46 7.49 -10.37
N ALA A 38 14.85 6.31 -10.47
CA ALA A 38 13.42 6.15 -10.19
C ALA A 38 13.08 6.54 -8.74
N VAL A 39 13.91 6.15 -7.77
CA VAL A 39 13.81 6.57 -6.37
C VAL A 39 13.90 8.09 -6.26
N ALA A 40 14.89 8.74 -6.88
CA ALA A 40 15.03 10.19 -6.85
C ALA A 40 13.82 10.91 -7.48
N ASN A 41 13.30 10.38 -8.59
CA ASN A 41 12.14 10.94 -9.29
C ASN A 41 10.88 10.96 -8.43
N THR A 42 10.74 10.04 -7.45
CA THR A 42 9.56 10.01 -6.56
C THR A 42 9.28 11.35 -5.87
N ARG A 43 10.33 12.09 -5.50
CA ARG A 43 10.23 13.43 -4.88
C ARG A 43 9.58 14.44 -5.82
N VAL A 44 10.00 14.43 -7.08
CA VAL A 44 9.50 15.36 -8.11
C VAL A 44 8.04 15.02 -8.44
N ILE A 45 7.73 13.74 -8.63
CA ILE A 45 6.35 13.31 -8.90
C ILE A 45 5.43 13.66 -7.71
N GLY A 46 5.87 13.45 -6.47
CA GLY A 46 5.14 13.85 -5.27
C GLY A 46 4.85 15.36 -5.24
N ALA A 47 5.85 16.19 -5.57
CA ALA A 47 5.68 17.65 -5.66
C ALA A 47 4.68 18.06 -6.76
N ILE A 48 4.68 17.38 -7.91
CA ILE A 48 3.71 17.61 -9.00
C ILE A 48 2.29 17.27 -8.55
N ILE A 49 2.09 16.11 -7.91
CA ILE A 49 0.78 15.71 -7.37
C ILE A 49 0.30 16.74 -6.35
N ALA A 50 1.15 17.17 -5.42
CA ALA A 50 0.80 18.20 -4.45
C ALA A 50 0.42 19.52 -5.11
N LYS A 51 1.11 19.93 -6.18
CA LYS A 51 0.75 21.13 -6.94
C LYS A 51 -0.64 21.02 -7.57
N ILE A 52 -0.98 19.87 -8.13
CA ILE A 52 -2.30 19.61 -8.73
C ILE A 52 -3.38 19.61 -7.65
N VAL A 53 -3.19 18.89 -6.54
CA VAL A 53 -4.18 18.86 -5.44
C VAL A 53 -4.39 20.26 -4.85
N ASN A 54 -3.30 21.00 -4.59
CA ASN A 54 -3.41 22.37 -4.10
C ASN A 54 -4.08 23.32 -5.10
N PHE A 55 -3.93 23.10 -6.41
CA PHE A 55 -4.68 23.83 -7.42
C PHE A 55 -6.18 23.54 -7.30
N LEU A 56 -6.58 22.27 -7.20
CA LEU A 56 -7.99 21.89 -7.02
C LEU A 56 -8.58 22.48 -5.74
N VAL A 57 -7.84 22.43 -4.62
CA VAL A 57 -8.27 23.02 -3.35
C VAL A 57 -8.49 24.54 -3.50
N LYS A 58 -7.55 25.25 -4.14
CA LYS A 58 -7.61 26.71 -4.25
C LYS A 58 -8.61 27.23 -5.28
N GLN A 59 -8.74 26.56 -6.42
CA GLN A 59 -9.47 27.06 -7.58
C GLN A 59 -10.85 26.41 -7.73
N VAL A 60 -10.98 25.14 -7.35
CA VAL A 60 -12.25 24.40 -7.42
C VAL A 60 -12.95 24.36 -6.06
N GLY A 61 -12.21 24.56 -4.96
CA GLY A 61 -12.76 24.60 -3.62
C GLY A 61 -12.99 23.21 -3.00
N ILE A 62 -12.30 22.17 -3.49
CA ILE A 62 -12.38 20.85 -2.85
C ILE A 62 -11.74 20.87 -1.45
N SER A 63 -12.27 20.06 -0.54
CA SER A 63 -11.64 19.85 0.76
C SER A 63 -10.39 18.96 0.61
N PRO A 64 -9.23 19.32 1.17
CA PRO A 64 -8.07 18.43 1.17
C PRO A 64 -8.33 17.14 1.96
N GLN A 65 -9.25 17.17 2.94
CA GLN A 65 -9.67 16.00 3.70
C GLN A 65 -10.50 15.00 2.88
N SER A 66 -11.09 15.42 1.75
CA SER A 66 -11.76 14.49 0.83
C SER A 66 -10.82 13.83 -0.17
N VAL A 67 -9.51 14.13 -0.10
CA VAL A 67 -8.50 13.54 -0.99
C VAL A 67 -7.88 12.31 -0.34
N HIS A 68 -7.88 11.20 -1.09
CA HIS A 68 -7.24 9.94 -0.74
C HIS A 68 -6.19 9.58 -1.79
N LEU A 69 -4.91 9.58 -1.40
CA LEU A 69 -3.82 9.13 -2.26
C LEU A 69 -3.56 7.64 -2.02
N ILE A 70 -3.49 6.85 -3.08
CA ILE A 70 -3.20 5.41 -3.02
C ILE A 70 -1.92 5.17 -3.82
N GLY A 71 -0.88 4.69 -3.15
CA GLY A 71 0.44 4.53 -3.74
C GLY A 71 0.98 3.12 -3.56
N HIS A 72 1.37 2.45 -4.65
CA HIS A 72 2.00 1.12 -4.61
C HIS A 72 3.50 1.19 -4.81
N SER A 73 4.27 0.38 -4.06
CA SER A 73 5.74 0.32 -4.21
C SER A 73 6.38 1.69 -4.01
N LEU A 74 7.21 2.17 -4.96
CA LEU A 74 7.71 3.55 -5.01
C LEU A 74 6.58 4.61 -4.97
N GLY A 75 5.41 4.28 -5.50
CA GLY A 75 4.21 5.12 -5.45
C GLY A 75 3.72 5.43 -4.03
N ALA A 76 3.99 4.58 -3.05
CA ALA A 76 3.66 4.86 -1.65
C ALA A 76 4.47 6.06 -1.13
N HIS A 77 5.76 6.13 -1.48
CA HIS A 77 6.63 7.25 -1.12
C HIS A 77 6.31 8.51 -1.93
N ILE A 78 5.90 8.36 -3.20
CA ILE A 78 5.33 9.47 -3.98
C ILE A 78 4.13 10.09 -3.25
N ALA A 79 3.24 9.25 -2.71
CA ALA A 79 2.09 9.73 -1.94
C ALA A 79 2.51 10.42 -0.63
N GLY A 80 3.54 9.91 0.07
CA GLY A 80 4.13 10.57 1.24
C GLY A 80 4.67 11.96 0.90
N TYR A 81 5.56 12.05 -0.09
CA TYR A 81 6.09 13.34 -0.57
C TYR A 81 5.00 14.31 -1.04
N ALA A 82 3.89 13.82 -1.60
CA ALA A 82 2.75 14.66 -1.90
C ALA A 82 2.05 15.15 -0.61
N GLY A 83 1.83 14.26 0.35
CA GLY A 83 1.21 14.54 1.65
C GLY A 83 1.90 15.61 2.47
N GLU A 84 3.23 15.57 2.58
CA GLU A 84 4.05 16.62 3.23
C GLU A 84 3.76 18.03 2.69
N ARG A 85 3.32 18.14 1.43
CA ARG A 85 3.09 19.38 0.69
C ARG A 85 1.61 19.75 0.58
N ILE A 86 0.70 18.95 1.13
CA ILE A 86 -0.75 19.18 1.13
C ILE A 86 -1.23 19.31 2.57
N ARG A 87 -1.56 20.54 2.98
CA ARG A 87 -2.04 20.80 4.33
C ARG A 87 -3.38 20.09 4.57
N ASN A 88 -3.45 19.30 5.65
CA ASN A 88 -4.63 18.55 6.06
C ASN A 88 -5.13 17.54 4.99
N LEU A 89 -4.20 16.88 4.28
CA LEU A 89 -4.55 15.76 3.40
C LEU A 89 -5.38 14.71 4.16
N GLY A 90 -6.45 14.21 3.55
CA GLY A 90 -7.38 13.28 4.17
C GLY A 90 -6.76 11.93 4.49
N ARG A 91 -6.32 11.21 3.46
CA ARG A 91 -5.82 9.84 3.62
C ARG A 91 -4.69 9.50 2.63
N ILE A 92 -3.73 8.71 3.10
CA ILE A 92 -2.80 7.96 2.25
C ILE A 92 -2.94 6.47 2.52
N THR A 93 -3.07 5.65 1.48
CA THR A 93 -2.89 4.20 1.60
C THR A 93 -1.62 3.77 0.87
N GLY A 94 -0.68 3.22 1.63
CA GLY A 94 0.56 2.63 1.12
C GLY A 94 0.38 1.14 0.81
N LEU A 95 0.49 0.76 -0.46
CA LEU A 95 0.37 -0.62 -0.91
C LEU A 95 1.78 -1.19 -1.09
N ASP A 96 2.21 -1.98 -0.10
CA ASP A 96 3.53 -2.59 0.00
C ASP A 96 4.68 -1.61 -0.35
N PRO A 97 4.89 -0.55 0.46
CA PRO A 97 5.89 0.48 0.21
C PRO A 97 7.28 -0.11 -0.04
N ALA A 98 8.02 0.41 -1.02
CA ALA A 98 9.30 -0.16 -1.45
C ALA A 98 10.38 -0.03 -0.35
N GLY A 99 11.10 -1.12 -0.09
CA GLY A 99 12.17 -1.19 0.90
C GLY A 99 13.48 -0.50 0.49
N PRO A 100 14.07 -0.85 -0.67
CA PRO A 100 15.37 -0.33 -1.07
C PRO A 100 15.39 1.21 -1.14
N TYR A 101 16.40 1.82 -0.51
CA TYR A 101 16.58 3.28 -0.35
C TYR A 101 15.59 4.02 0.57
N PHE A 102 14.57 3.35 1.13
CA PHE A 102 13.62 3.96 2.07
C PHE A 102 13.60 3.32 3.46
N ARG A 103 13.94 2.02 3.58
CA ARG A 103 13.98 1.35 4.89
C ARG A 103 14.98 2.02 5.83
N GLY A 104 14.57 2.21 7.08
CA GLY A 104 15.43 2.78 8.13
C GLY A 104 15.87 4.23 7.89
N THR A 105 15.33 4.91 6.87
CA THR A 105 15.60 6.34 6.64
C THR A 105 14.74 7.21 7.55
N ASP A 106 15.18 8.47 7.71
CA ASP A 106 14.40 9.52 8.35
C ASP A 106 13.01 9.66 7.69
N PRO A 107 11.93 9.91 8.47
CA PRO A 107 10.58 10.12 7.93
C PRO A 107 10.53 11.05 6.72
N VAL A 108 11.32 12.12 6.68
CA VAL A 108 11.36 13.08 5.54
C VAL A 108 11.76 12.46 4.19
N VAL A 109 12.30 11.24 4.19
CA VAL A 109 12.74 10.53 2.98
C VAL A 109 11.70 9.53 2.49
N ARG A 110 10.63 9.26 3.25
CA ARG A 110 9.70 8.15 2.97
C ARG A 110 8.26 8.54 3.34
N LEU A 111 7.37 7.56 3.25
CA LEU A 111 6.01 7.70 3.77
C LEU A 111 6.05 7.54 5.29
N ASP A 112 5.32 8.37 6.01
CA ASP A 112 5.14 8.26 7.46
C ASP A 112 3.74 8.76 7.92
N PRO A 113 3.35 8.53 9.20
CA PRO A 113 2.02 8.89 9.68
C PRO A 113 1.70 10.39 9.63
N THR A 114 2.69 11.28 9.54
CA THR A 114 2.48 12.73 9.50
C THR A 114 2.03 13.25 8.12
N ASP A 115 2.17 12.44 7.07
CA ASP A 115 1.88 12.84 5.68
C ASP A 115 0.38 13.04 5.39
N ALA A 116 -0.51 12.52 6.24
CA ALA A 116 -1.96 12.71 6.11
C ALA A 116 -2.69 12.54 7.44
N GLY A 117 -3.95 12.99 7.49
CA GLY A 117 -4.84 12.78 8.64
C GLY A 117 -5.03 11.31 8.99
N PHE A 118 -4.95 10.43 7.99
CA PHE A 118 -4.91 8.98 8.16
C PHE A 118 -3.96 8.34 7.14
N VAL A 119 -3.08 7.46 7.61
CA VAL A 119 -2.10 6.73 6.79
C VAL A 119 -2.23 5.26 7.13
N ASP A 120 -2.58 4.43 6.16
CA ASP A 120 -2.73 3.00 6.35
C ASP A 120 -1.92 2.20 5.32
N ILE A 121 -1.26 1.14 5.78
CA ILE A 121 -0.27 0.41 4.98
C ILE A 121 -0.67 -1.05 4.86
N ILE A 122 -0.55 -1.64 3.66
CA ILE A 122 -0.73 -3.08 3.43
C ILE A 122 0.62 -3.67 3.05
N HIS A 123 1.22 -4.46 3.94
CA HIS A 123 2.48 -5.18 3.70
C HIS A 123 2.17 -6.56 3.12
N THR A 124 2.68 -6.87 1.93
CA THR A 124 2.51 -8.18 1.30
C THR A 124 3.80 -8.85 0.89
N ASN A 125 4.89 -8.09 0.77
CA ASN A 125 6.21 -8.61 0.45
C ASN A 125 7.33 -7.95 1.28
N ALA A 126 7.05 -7.72 2.56
CA ALA A 126 7.99 -7.18 3.54
C ALA A 126 9.18 -8.13 3.75
N ALA A 127 10.41 -7.64 3.52
CA ALA A 127 11.64 -8.37 3.83
C ALA A 127 12.85 -7.43 3.99
N ASP A 128 13.81 -7.74 4.85
CA ASP A 128 14.96 -6.85 5.14
C ASP A 128 15.99 -6.74 4.00
N SER A 129 15.86 -7.55 2.95
CA SER A 129 16.74 -7.54 1.79
C SER A 129 15.98 -7.77 0.50
N ILE A 130 16.43 -7.13 -0.58
CA ILE A 130 15.85 -7.24 -1.92
C ILE A 130 15.87 -8.68 -2.46
N PHE A 131 16.77 -9.53 -1.95
CA PHE A 131 16.83 -10.94 -2.29
C PHE A 131 15.64 -11.74 -1.75
N SER A 132 14.93 -11.24 -0.73
CA SER A 132 13.84 -11.95 -0.05
C SER A 132 12.47 -11.25 -0.21
N GLY A 133 12.47 -9.97 -0.56
CA GLY A 133 11.26 -9.19 -0.82
C GLY A 133 11.58 -7.73 -1.16
N LEU A 134 10.59 -7.05 -1.75
CA LEU A 134 10.69 -5.67 -2.23
C LEU A 134 10.07 -4.66 -1.28
N GLY A 135 9.20 -5.09 -0.36
CA GLY A 135 8.47 -4.23 0.57
C GLY A 135 9.24 -3.91 1.86
N MET A 136 8.87 -2.81 2.51
CA MET A 136 9.35 -2.45 3.85
C MET A 136 8.77 -3.37 4.93
N THR A 137 9.62 -3.70 5.92
CA THR A 137 9.26 -4.41 7.16
C THR A 137 8.79 -3.46 8.26
N ASP A 138 9.32 -2.23 8.26
CA ASP A 138 8.96 -1.16 9.18
C ASP A 138 7.46 -0.85 9.11
N ALA A 139 6.85 -0.64 10.27
CA ALA A 139 5.50 -0.11 10.36
C ALA A 139 5.57 1.42 10.26
N ILE A 140 5.00 1.99 9.20
CA ILE A 140 5.15 3.40 8.82
C ILE A 140 3.81 4.13 8.70
N GLY A 141 2.70 3.48 9.07
CA GLY A 141 1.37 4.08 9.08
C GLY A 141 0.85 4.42 10.47
N HIS A 142 -0.34 5.00 10.49
CA HIS A 142 -1.19 4.94 11.66
C HIS A 142 -1.63 3.49 11.93
N MET A 143 -1.89 2.75 10.85
CA MET A 143 -2.28 1.34 10.88
C MET A 143 -1.53 0.58 9.79
N ASP A 144 -0.89 -0.52 10.18
CA ASP A 144 -0.08 -1.34 9.30
C ASP A 144 -0.64 -2.76 9.29
N PHE A 145 -1.15 -3.19 8.14
CA PHE A 145 -1.78 -4.49 7.93
C PHE A 145 -0.77 -5.47 7.35
N TYR A 146 -0.66 -6.64 7.96
CA TYR A 146 0.24 -7.73 7.56
C TYR A 146 -0.57 -8.99 7.22
N PRO A 147 -1.30 -9.02 6.09
CA PRO A 147 -1.98 -10.22 5.61
C PRO A 147 -0.98 -11.37 5.47
N ASN A 148 -1.34 -12.51 6.04
CA ASN A 148 -0.54 -13.73 6.02
C ASN A 148 0.87 -13.55 6.62
N GLY A 149 1.04 -12.58 7.52
CA GLY A 149 2.33 -12.24 8.13
C GLY A 149 3.12 -11.19 7.36
N GLY A 150 2.66 -10.80 6.17
CA GLY A 150 3.13 -9.64 5.42
C GLY A 150 4.32 -9.86 4.47
N SER A 151 4.89 -11.06 4.43
CA SER A 151 6.06 -11.36 3.58
C SER A 151 5.77 -12.27 2.38
N LYS A 152 4.95 -13.31 2.60
CA LYS A 152 4.63 -14.34 1.61
C LYS A 152 3.14 -14.60 1.55
N GLN A 153 2.58 -14.51 0.35
CA GLN A 153 1.15 -14.54 0.15
C GLN A 153 0.70 -15.87 -0.46
N PRO A 154 -0.45 -16.42 -0.03
CA PRO A 154 -1.01 -17.64 -0.60
C PRO A 154 -1.16 -17.53 -2.13
N GLY A 155 -0.78 -18.58 -2.84
CA GLY A 155 -0.85 -18.65 -4.30
C GLY A 155 0.35 -18.09 -5.07
N CYS A 156 1.30 -17.41 -4.42
CA CYS A 156 2.45 -16.81 -5.11
C CYS A 156 3.62 -17.77 -5.38
N ALA A 157 3.78 -18.84 -4.60
CA ALA A 157 4.88 -19.80 -4.79
C ALA A 157 4.80 -20.54 -6.15
N ASN A 158 3.59 -20.72 -6.68
CA ASN A 158 3.31 -21.42 -7.95
C ASN A 158 2.67 -20.48 -8.98
N ALA A 159 2.96 -19.18 -8.91
CA ALA A 159 2.36 -18.19 -9.81
C ALA A 159 2.73 -18.49 -11.28
N THR A 160 1.73 -18.39 -12.16
CA THR A 160 1.88 -18.57 -13.62
C THR A 160 1.57 -17.27 -14.37
N GLY A 161 1.94 -17.17 -15.65
CA GLY A 161 1.64 -16.01 -16.49
C GLY A 161 2.37 -14.72 -16.07
N ASP A 162 1.67 -13.58 -16.09
CA ASP A 162 2.22 -12.24 -15.77
C ASP A 162 2.81 -12.11 -14.35
N GLU A 163 2.51 -13.07 -13.47
CA GLU A 163 2.96 -13.16 -12.08
C GLU A 163 4.10 -14.16 -11.87
N ALA A 164 4.39 -14.99 -12.88
CA ALA A 164 5.47 -15.96 -12.78
C ALA A 164 6.81 -15.23 -12.62
N PRO A 165 7.73 -15.75 -11.79
CA PRO A 165 9.10 -15.30 -11.84
C PRO A 165 9.63 -15.50 -13.28
N PRO A 166 10.43 -14.56 -13.79
CA PRO A 166 11.00 -14.68 -15.14
C PRO A 166 11.75 -16.01 -15.25
N ALA A 167 11.34 -16.84 -16.20
CA ALA A 167 11.98 -18.12 -16.45
C ALA A 167 13.42 -17.90 -16.87
N ASN A 168 14.35 -18.61 -16.24
CA ASN A 168 15.79 -18.67 -16.58
C ASN A 168 16.60 -17.37 -16.44
N ASP A 169 16.13 -16.36 -15.70
CA ASP A 169 16.97 -15.21 -15.34
C ASP A 169 17.23 -15.14 -13.82
N PRO A 170 18.38 -15.67 -13.33
CA PRO A 170 18.74 -15.59 -11.92
C PRO A 170 19.01 -14.16 -11.45
N THR A 171 19.23 -13.21 -12.36
CA THR A 171 19.54 -11.79 -12.08
C THR A 171 18.29 -10.92 -11.99
N ALA A 172 17.12 -11.40 -12.41
CA ALA A 172 15.85 -10.69 -12.30
C ALA A 172 15.24 -10.76 -10.88
N ILE A 173 15.97 -10.23 -9.91
CA ILE A 173 15.62 -10.20 -8.47
C ILE A 173 14.21 -9.61 -8.27
N PHE A 174 13.88 -8.52 -8.98
CA PHE A 174 12.56 -7.90 -8.91
C PHE A 174 11.43 -8.81 -9.42
N GLY A 175 11.69 -9.64 -10.43
CA GLY A 175 10.69 -10.55 -10.99
C GLY A 175 10.29 -11.66 -10.02
N LYS A 176 11.23 -12.14 -9.20
CA LYS A 176 10.98 -13.25 -8.25
C LYS A 176 9.96 -12.92 -7.16
N HIS A 177 9.85 -11.65 -6.80
CA HIS A 177 9.00 -11.19 -5.70
C HIS A 177 7.75 -10.45 -6.18
N LYS A 178 7.55 -10.38 -7.50
CA LYS A 178 6.48 -9.61 -8.14
C LYS A 178 5.09 -10.05 -7.66
N CYS A 179 4.81 -11.34 -7.56
CA CYS A 179 3.49 -11.81 -7.12
C CYS A 179 3.15 -11.32 -5.71
N ASP A 180 4.03 -11.58 -4.74
CA ASP A 180 3.84 -11.15 -3.35
C ASP A 180 3.69 -9.62 -3.28
N HIS A 181 4.52 -8.87 -4.01
CA HIS A 181 4.50 -7.40 -4.02
C HIS A 181 3.21 -6.84 -4.64
N MET A 182 2.64 -7.52 -5.64
CA MET A 182 1.41 -7.12 -6.31
C MET A 182 0.13 -7.50 -5.55
N ARG A 183 0.23 -8.33 -4.52
CA ARG A 183 -0.93 -8.70 -3.68
C ARG A 183 -1.54 -7.52 -2.95
N ALA A 184 -0.76 -6.52 -2.56
CA ALA A 184 -1.31 -5.32 -1.94
C ALA A 184 -2.34 -4.59 -2.84
N ASN A 185 -2.05 -4.45 -4.14
CA ASN A 185 -3.01 -3.91 -5.11
C ASN A 185 -4.29 -4.75 -5.18
N ARG A 186 -4.15 -6.07 -5.20
CA ARG A 186 -5.28 -7.01 -5.36
C ARG A 186 -6.17 -7.04 -4.14
N TYR A 187 -5.57 -7.05 -2.94
CA TYR A 187 -6.31 -6.99 -1.69
C TYR A 187 -7.02 -5.64 -1.54
N PHE A 188 -6.34 -4.53 -1.85
CA PHE A 188 -6.98 -3.21 -1.84
C PHE A 188 -8.16 -3.15 -2.81
N MET A 189 -7.96 -3.55 -4.08
CA MET A 189 -9.03 -3.60 -5.07
C MET A 189 -10.20 -4.48 -4.62
N ALA A 190 -9.94 -5.68 -4.09
CA ALA A 190 -11.00 -6.56 -3.57
C ALA A 190 -11.74 -5.93 -2.38
N SER A 191 -11.03 -5.20 -1.52
CA SER A 191 -11.61 -4.54 -0.34
C SER A 191 -12.53 -3.38 -0.68
N VAL A 192 -12.48 -2.86 -1.91
CA VAL A 192 -13.41 -1.82 -2.37
C VAL A 192 -14.85 -2.34 -2.30
N ASN A 193 -15.07 -3.61 -2.67
CA ASN A 193 -16.37 -4.26 -2.53
C ASN A 193 -16.69 -4.49 -1.03
N PRO A 194 -17.77 -3.91 -0.48
CA PRO A 194 -18.12 -4.03 0.94
C PRO A 194 -18.37 -5.46 1.43
N SER A 195 -18.68 -6.40 0.53
CA SER A 195 -18.83 -7.83 0.87
C SER A 195 -17.49 -8.49 1.22
N CYS A 196 -16.36 -7.85 0.91
CA CYS A 196 -15.01 -8.38 1.11
C CYS A 196 -14.23 -7.50 2.10
N ARG A 197 -14.58 -7.59 3.40
CA ARG A 197 -14.11 -6.62 4.42
C ARG A 197 -12.68 -6.82 4.90
N PHE A 198 -12.02 -7.94 4.57
CA PHE A 198 -10.67 -8.29 5.08
C PHE A 198 -10.51 -7.98 6.58
N GLN A 199 -11.35 -8.60 7.41
CA GLN A 199 -11.34 -8.32 8.84
C GLN A 199 -9.97 -8.64 9.44
N SER A 200 -9.37 -7.64 10.07
CA SER A 200 -8.06 -7.75 10.70
C SER A 200 -8.12 -7.43 12.19
N VAL A 201 -7.13 -7.94 12.91
CA VAL A 201 -7.06 -7.89 14.37
C VAL A 201 -5.75 -7.23 14.79
N TYR A 202 -5.84 -6.22 15.65
CA TYR A 202 -4.66 -5.64 16.28
C TYR A 202 -3.93 -6.68 17.12
N CYS A 203 -2.62 -6.79 16.95
CA CYS A 203 -1.78 -7.70 17.73
C CYS A 203 -0.34 -7.21 17.79
N ASN A 204 0.43 -7.64 18.79
CA ASN A 204 1.83 -7.21 18.94
C ASN A 204 2.77 -7.86 17.91
N SER A 205 2.44 -9.09 17.49
CA SER A 205 3.22 -9.85 16.53
C SER A 205 2.34 -10.83 15.75
N TYR A 206 2.87 -11.30 14.62
CA TYR A 206 2.18 -12.34 13.86
C TYR A 206 2.11 -13.68 14.60
N ALA A 207 3.13 -14.02 15.40
CA ALA A 207 3.15 -15.22 16.23
C ALA A 207 2.04 -15.19 17.30
N ASP A 208 1.81 -14.04 17.92
CA ASP A 208 0.71 -13.86 18.88
C ASP A 208 -0.66 -13.97 18.19
N PHE A 209 -0.77 -13.46 16.97
CA PHE A 209 -1.98 -13.62 16.16
C PHE A 209 -2.23 -15.10 15.82
N GLN A 210 -1.21 -15.83 15.38
CA GLN A 210 -1.33 -17.25 15.02
C GLN A 210 -1.65 -18.15 16.22
N SER A 211 -1.09 -17.84 17.38
CA SER A 211 -1.40 -18.57 18.64
C SER A 211 -2.75 -18.19 19.25
N GLY A 212 -3.49 -17.26 18.64
CA GLY A 212 -4.83 -16.86 19.08
C GLY A 212 -4.86 -15.92 20.29
N LYS A 213 -3.71 -15.41 20.76
CA LYS A 213 -3.63 -14.51 21.93
C LYS A 213 -4.42 -13.22 21.75
N CYS A 214 -4.62 -12.79 20.50
CA CYS A 214 -5.34 -11.56 20.16
C CYS A 214 -6.82 -11.79 19.76
N ARG A 215 -7.36 -13.02 19.90
CA ARG A 215 -8.76 -13.33 19.52
C ARG A 215 -9.81 -12.51 20.25
N SER A 216 -9.55 -12.18 21.52
CA SER A 216 -10.46 -11.35 22.35
C SER A 216 -10.26 -9.84 22.14
N SER A 217 -9.36 -9.43 21.24
CA SER A 217 -9.11 -8.01 20.96
C SER A 217 -10.36 -7.36 20.40
N SER A 218 -10.87 -6.32 21.06
CA SER A 218 -11.93 -5.45 20.52
C SER A 218 -11.40 -4.52 19.42
N ASN A 219 -10.08 -4.46 19.22
CA ASN A 219 -9.45 -3.60 18.22
C ASN A 219 -9.37 -4.34 16.88
N VAL A 220 -10.50 -4.34 16.19
CA VAL A 220 -10.64 -4.91 14.86
C VAL A 220 -10.88 -3.80 13.84
N SER A 221 -10.33 -3.98 12.64
CA SER A 221 -10.57 -3.07 11.51
C SER A 221 -10.55 -3.84 10.21
N PRO A 222 -11.40 -3.50 9.23
CA PRO A 222 -11.18 -3.95 7.86
C PRO A 222 -9.82 -3.42 7.36
N MET A 223 -9.11 -4.24 6.59
CA MET A 223 -7.96 -3.83 5.81
C MET A 223 -8.42 -3.29 4.44
N GLY A 224 -7.79 -2.22 3.95
CA GLY A 224 -8.04 -1.66 2.63
C GLY A 224 -9.04 -0.50 2.62
N MET A 225 -9.89 -0.40 1.61
CA MET A 225 -10.70 0.81 1.33
C MET A 225 -11.53 1.27 2.54
N HIS A 226 -12.11 0.33 3.28
CA HIS A 226 -12.96 0.62 4.44
C HIS A 226 -12.21 0.75 5.77
N ALA A 227 -10.88 0.77 5.76
CA ALA A 227 -10.10 0.94 6.98
C ALA A 227 -10.41 2.28 7.66
N GLU A 228 -10.54 2.24 8.99
CA GLU A 228 -10.86 3.41 9.80
C GLU A 228 -9.81 3.60 10.88
N LYS A 229 -9.25 4.81 10.95
CA LYS A 229 -8.28 5.20 11.97
C LYS A 229 -8.83 4.89 13.36
N LYS A 230 -8.06 4.14 14.17
CA LYS A 230 -8.42 3.83 15.56
C LYS A 230 -7.77 4.84 16.52
N PRO A 231 -8.51 5.84 17.05
CA PRO A 231 -7.90 6.96 17.80
C PRO A 231 -7.25 6.54 19.11
N ARG A 232 -7.68 5.40 19.67
CA ARG A 232 -7.17 4.85 20.94
C ARG A 232 -5.88 4.06 20.77
N LEU A 233 -5.47 3.75 19.54
CA LEU A 233 -4.22 3.05 19.28
C LEU A 233 -3.14 4.06 18.95
N ARG A 234 -1.97 3.91 19.58
CA ARG A 234 -0.79 4.70 19.23
C ARG A 234 -0.18 4.15 17.93
N PRO A 235 0.07 5.01 16.93
CA PRO A 235 0.88 4.65 15.78
C PRO A 235 2.32 4.25 16.18
N PRO A 236 2.95 3.31 15.46
CA PRO A 236 2.34 2.46 14.44
C PRO A 236 1.58 1.28 15.07
N ALA A 237 0.33 1.06 14.63
CA ALA A 237 -0.51 -0.03 15.12
C ALA A 237 -0.55 -1.19 14.13
N LYS A 238 -0.10 -2.38 14.55
CA LYS A 238 0.00 -3.56 13.69
C LYS A 238 -1.28 -4.40 13.72
N PHE A 239 -1.79 -4.72 12.55
CA PHE A 239 -2.97 -5.53 12.33
C PHE A 239 -2.63 -6.76 11.49
N TYR A 240 -3.23 -7.89 11.85
CA TYR A 240 -2.97 -9.16 11.20
C TYR A 240 -4.28 -9.83 10.77
N LEU A 241 -4.19 -10.57 9.67
CA LEU A 241 -5.28 -11.32 9.07
C LEU A 241 -4.74 -12.44 8.19
N LYS A 242 -5.61 -13.36 7.80
CA LYS A 242 -5.34 -14.37 6.77
C LYS A 242 -6.17 -14.05 5.53
N THR A 243 -5.68 -14.44 4.36
CA THR A 243 -6.41 -14.36 3.09
C THR A 243 -6.34 -15.71 2.39
N SER A 244 -7.22 -15.96 1.42
CA SER A 244 -7.10 -17.11 0.51
C SER A 244 -6.11 -16.84 -0.63
N ALA A 245 -5.81 -17.88 -1.41
CA ALA A 245 -4.89 -17.82 -2.56
C ALA A 245 -5.52 -17.26 -3.85
N ALA A 246 -6.85 -17.24 -3.94
CA ALA A 246 -7.59 -16.85 -5.13
C ALA A 246 -8.66 -15.79 -4.79
N PRO A 247 -9.07 -14.95 -5.76
CA PRO A 247 -10.17 -14.01 -5.55
C PRO A 247 -11.42 -14.71 -4.97
N PRO A 248 -12.17 -14.06 -4.07
CA PRO A 248 -12.05 -12.67 -3.66
C PRO A 248 -10.98 -12.39 -2.59
N TYR A 249 -10.15 -13.37 -2.22
CA TYR A 249 -9.08 -13.31 -1.20
C TYR A 249 -9.54 -13.13 0.25
N CYS A 250 -10.61 -12.38 0.50
CA CYS A 250 -11.19 -12.31 1.85
C CYS A 250 -11.68 -13.69 2.29
N LEU A 251 -11.50 -13.95 3.58
CA LEU A 251 -12.11 -15.08 4.27
C LEU A 251 -13.37 -14.55 4.94
N GLY A 252 -14.49 -15.26 4.77
CA GLY A 252 -15.79 -14.91 5.35
C GLY A 252 -15.82 -14.95 6.87
#